data_AF-A0A960EK06-F1
#
_entry.id   AF-A0A960EK06-F1
#
_cell.length_a   1.000
_cell.length_b   1.000
_cell.length_c   1.000
_cell.angle_alpha   90.00
_cell.angle_beta   90.00
_cell.angle_gamma   90.00
#
_symmetry.space_group_name_H-M   'P 1'
#
loop_
_entity.id
_entity.type
_entity.pdbx_description
1 polymer ?
#
loop_
_entity_poly.entity_id
_entity_poly.type
_entity_poly.pdbx_seq_one_letter_code
_entity_poly.pdbx_strand_id
1 'polypeptide(L)'
;MTDQRTPDRPWMMRTYSGHSTAKASNELYRTNLAKGQTGLSIAFDLPTQTGYDSDDPMARGEVGKVGVPVSHLGHMETLLDQIPVGEMNTSMTINAVAAWMLGLYVANAENQGVASKQLRGTTQNDI
;
A
#
# COMPACT_ATOMS: atom_id res chain seq x y z
N MET A 1 23.63 -13.44 39.77
CA MET A 1 22.70 -12.46 39.18
C MET A 1 22.30 -12.99 37.82
N THR A 2 21.09 -13.52 37.69
CA THR A 2 20.54 -13.96 36.40
C THR A 2 20.11 -12.71 35.63
N ASP A 3 20.78 -12.46 34.51
CA ASP A 3 20.45 -11.40 33.57
C ASP A 3 19.04 -11.67 32.99
N GLN A 4 18.03 -10.97 33.51
CA GLN A 4 16.67 -11.07 33.00
C GLN A 4 16.58 -10.27 31.70
N ARG A 5 16.84 -10.93 30.56
CA ARG A 5 16.59 -10.34 29.23
C ARG A 5 15.12 -9.98 29.11
N THR A 6 14.86 -8.68 28.90
CA THR A 6 13.54 -8.22 28.48
C THR A 6 13.29 -8.73 27.06
N PRO A 7 12.16 -9.40 26.77
CA PRO A 7 11.85 -9.87 25.43
C PRO A 7 11.65 -8.69 24.48
N ASP A 8 12.22 -8.80 23.28
CA ASP A 8 12.04 -7.82 22.21
C ASP A 8 10.57 -7.71 21.79
N ARG A 9 10.21 -6.58 21.18
CA ARG A 9 8.88 -6.41 20.58
C ARG A 9 8.68 -7.46 19.48
N PRO A 10 7.48 -8.06 19.36
CA PRO A 10 7.21 -9.01 18.29
C PRO A 10 7.29 -8.34 16.91
N TRP A 11 7.52 -9.15 15.88
CA TRP A 11 7.50 -8.70 14.50
C TRP A 11 6.12 -8.17 14.09
N MET A 12 6.13 -7.28 13.10
CA MET A 12 4.90 -6.71 12.55
C MET A 12 4.16 -7.74 11.70
N MET A 13 2.85 -7.86 11.90
CA MET A 13 1.98 -8.69 11.08
C MET A 13 1.46 -7.85 9.90
N ARG A 14 2.02 -8.11 8.72
CA ARG A 14 1.75 -7.33 7.51
C ARG A 14 1.43 -8.23 6.33
N THR A 15 0.14 -8.43 6.08
CA THR A 15 -0.33 -9.30 5.00
C THR A 15 -0.19 -8.59 3.65
N TYR A 16 0.48 -9.26 2.70
CA TYR A 16 0.52 -8.85 1.31
C TYR A 16 -0.84 -9.07 0.65
N SER A 17 -1.46 -7.99 0.17
CA SER A 17 -2.82 -8.07 -0.37
C SER A 17 -3.16 -6.89 -1.30
N GLY A 18 -4.10 -7.13 -2.20
CA GLY A 18 -4.61 -6.19 -3.19
C GLY A 18 -5.19 -6.97 -4.35
N HIS A 19 -6.39 -6.61 -4.82
CA HIS A 19 -7.03 -7.25 -5.97
C HIS A 19 -8.19 -6.41 -6.50
N SER A 20 -8.61 -6.72 -7.73
CA SER A 20 -9.80 -6.18 -8.39
C SER A 20 -9.79 -4.65 -8.53
N THR A 21 -10.29 -3.91 -7.56
CA THR A 21 -10.41 -2.45 -7.60
C THR A 21 -9.85 -1.83 -6.32
N ALA A 22 -9.55 -0.53 -6.37
CA ALA A 22 -9.12 0.22 -5.19
C ALA A 22 -10.12 0.09 -4.02
N LYS A 23 -11.42 0.17 -4.31
CA LYS A 23 -12.50 0.02 -3.31
C LYS A 23 -12.53 -1.38 -2.69
N ALA A 24 -12.49 -2.43 -3.52
CA ALA A 24 -12.49 -3.81 -3.00
C ALA A 24 -11.24 -4.10 -2.15
N SER A 25 -10.09 -3.59 -2.58
CA SER A 25 -8.84 -3.70 -1.81
C SER A 25 -8.90 -2.93 -0.49
N ASN A 26 -9.51 -1.73 -0.46
CA ASN A 26 -9.76 -0.99 0.77
C ASN A 26 -10.63 -1.77 1.75
N GLU A 27 -11.75 -2.34 1.28
CA GLU A 27 -12.64 -3.17 2.11
C GLU A 27 -11.89 -4.37 2.72
N LEU A 28 -11.03 -5.01 1.94
CA LEU A 28 -10.14 -6.08 2.42
C LEU A 28 -9.16 -5.58 3.49
N TYR A 29 -8.49 -4.45 3.26
CA TYR A 29 -7.54 -3.87 4.22
C TYR A 29 -8.22 -3.54 5.53
N ARG A 30 -9.37 -2.85 5.50
CA ARG A 30 -10.13 -2.50 6.70
C ARG A 30 -10.61 -3.74 7.45
N THR A 31 -11.06 -4.76 6.73
CA THR A 31 -11.44 -6.06 7.32
C THR A 31 -10.26 -6.73 8.04
N ASN A 32 -9.07 -6.69 7.44
CA ASN A 32 -7.88 -7.30 8.04
C ASN A 32 -7.38 -6.50 9.26
N LEU A 33 -7.41 -5.16 9.19
CA LEU A 33 -7.09 -4.28 10.31
C LEU A 33 -8.03 -4.54 11.49
N ALA A 34 -9.34 -4.69 11.24
CA ALA A 34 -10.32 -5.04 12.28
C ALA A 34 -10.07 -6.42 12.92
N LYS A 35 -9.36 -7.32 12.23
CA LYS A 35 -8.94 -8.64 12.74
C LYS A 35 -7.56 -8.64 13.42
N GLY A 36 -6.94 -7.47 13.61
CA GLY A 36 -5.68 -7.32 14.33
C GLY A 36 -4.42 -7.28 13.45
N GLN A 37 -4.55 -7.11 12.13
CA GLN A 37 -3.40 -6.78 11.28
C GLN A 37 -2.82 -5.41 11.72
N THR A 38 -1.49 -5.31 11.79
CA THR A 38 -0.79 -4.14 12.39
C THR A 38 -0.02 -3.30 11.36
N GLY A 39 0.00 -3.71 10.09
CA GLY A 39 0.58 -2.97 8.99
C GLY A 39 -0.03 -3.40 7.66
N LEU A 40 0.10 -2.59 6.62
CA LEU A 40 -0.38 -2.91 5.27
C LEU A 40 0.79 -3.27 4.36
N SER A 41 0.57 -4.20 3.41
CA SER A 41 1.46 -4.46 2.29
C SER A 41 0.64 -4.55 1.01
N ILE A 42 0.84 -3.57 0.12
CA ILE A 42 0.01 -3.33 -1.06
C ILE A 42 0.58 -4.10 -2.25
N ALA A 43 -0.26 -4.95 -2.83
CA ALA A 43 -0.01 -5.66 -4.08
C ALA A 43 -0.63 -4.90 -5.26
N PHE A 44 0.19 -4.43 -6.21
CA PHE A 44 -0.30 -3.73 -7.40
C PHE A 44 -0.50 -4.68 -8.58
N ASP A 45 -1.43 -4.37 -9.48
CA ASP A 45 -1.62 -5.17 -10.69
C ASP A 45 -0.45 -5.00 -11.68
N LEU A 46 -0.41 -5.85 -12.72
CA LEU A 46 0.68 -5.85 -13.68
C LEU A 46 0.76 -4.53 -14.48
N PRO A 47 -0.34 -3.93 -14.97
CA PRO A 47 -0.31 -2.62 -15.63
C PRO A 47 0.32 -1.53 -14.73
N THR A 48 -0.11 -1.43 -13.47
CA THR A 48 0.46 -0.47 -12.53
C THR A 48 1.95 -0.73 -12.31
N GLN A 49 2.37 -1.98 -12.15
CA GLN A 49 3.79 -2.34 -11.98
C GLN A 49 4.66 -1.99 -13.19
N THR A 50 4.08 -1.99 -14.39
CA THR A 50 4.77 -1.75 -15.66
C THR A 50 4.58 -0.33 -16.20
N GLY A 51 3.80 0.51 -15.50
CA GLY A 51 3.60 1.92 -15.84
C GLY A 51 2.54 2.18 -16.91
N TYR A 52 1.62 1.25 -17.13
CA TYR A 52 0.47 1.45 -18.01
C TYR A 52 -0.76 1.88 -17.23
N ASP A 53 -1.52 2.81 -17.80
CA ASP A 53 -2.86 3.12 -17.33
C ASP A 53 -3.84 1.99 -17.67
N SER A 54 -4.95 1.94 -16.92
CA SER A 54 -5.91 0.83 -17.04
C SER A 54 -6.64 0.79 -18.39
N ASP A 55 -6.66 1.90 -19.13
CA ASP A 55 -7.24 2.02 -20.47
C ASP A 55 -6.21 1.86 -21.60
N ASP A 56 -4.93 1.64 -21.28
CA ASP A 56 -3.91 1.35 -22.28
C ASP A 56 -4.21 -0.01 -22.97
N PRO A 57 -4.13 -0.10 -24.31
CA PRO A 57 -4.30 -1.36 -25.02
C PRO A 57 -3.43 -2.53 -24.50
N MET A 58 -2.22 -2.25 -23.99
CA MET A 58 -1.30 -3.23 -23.41
C MET A 58 -1.74 -3.72 -22.02
N ALA A 59 -2.57 -2.97 -21.31
CA ALA A 59 -3.09 -3.35 -19.99
C ALA A 59 -4.26 -4.35 -20.07
N ARG A 60 -4.87 -4.52 -21.24
CA ARG A 60 -6.10 -5.29 -21.43
C ARG A 60 -5.97 -6.72 -20.92
N GLY A 61 -6.85 -7.09 -19.98
CA GLY A 61 -6.93 -8.43 -19.41
C GLY A 61 -6.07 -8.65 -18.16
N GLU A 62 -5.22 -7.70 -17.79
CA GLU A 62 -4.37 -7.77 -16.61
C GLU A 62 -4.77 -6.77 -15.50
N VAL A 63 -5.62 -5.79 -15.83
CA VAL A 63 -6.18 -4.81 -14.88
C VAL A 63 -6.87 -5.52 -13.71
N GLY A 64 -6.39 -5.28 -12.49
CA GLY A 64 -6.96 -5.80 -11.25
C GLY A 64 -6.83 -7.31 -11.02
N LYS A 65 -6.11 -8.05 -11.87
CA LYS A 65 -6.07 -9.52 -11.85
C LYS A 65 -5.16 -10.08 -10.76
N VAL A 66 -3.98 -9.49 -10.59
CA VAL A 66 -2.94 -9.94 -9.64
C VAL A 66 -2.67 -8.95 -8.51
N GLY A 67 -3.41 -7.84 -8.49
CA GLY A 67 -3.21 -6.74 -7.55
C GLY A 67 -4.24 -5.64 -7.74
N VAL A 68 -4.07 -4.53 -7.03
CA VAL A 68 -4.91 -3.35 -7.18
C VAL A 68 -4.44 -2.46 -8.34
N PRO A 69 -5.33 -1.96 -9.21
CA PRO A 69 -4.98 -0.96 -10.22
C PRO A 69 -4.88 0.43 -9.59
N VAL A 70 -3.77 1.14 -9.81
CA VAL A 70 -3.57 2.53 -9.36
C VAL A 70 -2.88 3.36 -10.44
N SER A 71 -3.65 4.20 -11.13
CA SER A 71 -3.18 5.06 -12.22
C SER A 71 -2.98 6.52 -11.77
N HIS A 72 -3.78 7.00 -10.83
CA HIS A 72 -3.80 8.40 -10.42
C HIS A 72 -4.12 8.57 -8.93
N LEU A 73 -4.05 9.80 -8.42
CA LEU A 73 -4.28 10.13 -7.01
C LEU A 73 -5.64 9.63 -6.48
N GLY A 74 -6.73 9.84 -7.22
CA GLY A 74 -8.06 9.34 -6.83
C GLY A 74 -8.16 7.82 -6.60
N HIS A 75 -7.34 6.99 -7.28
CA HIS A 75 -7.27 5.56 -6.96
C HIS A 75 -6.56 5.32 -5.62
N MET A 76 -5.47 6.05 -5.34
CA MET A 76 -4.77 5.98 -4.06
C MET A 76 -5.67 6.45 -2.90
N GLU A 77 -6.43 7.53 -3.11
CA GLU A 77 -7.42 8.04 -2.15
C GLU A 77 -8.49 6.99 -1.86
N THR A 78 -9.05 6.37 -2.91
CA THR A 78 -10.03 5.30 -2.75
C THR A 78 -9.45 4.08 -2.04
N LEU A 79 -8.19 3.73 -2.34
CA LEU A 79 -7.50 2.58 -1.75
C LEU A 79 -7.25 2.76 -0.25
N LEU A 80 -6.97 3.99 0.18
CA LEU A 80 -6.60 4.32 1.57
C LEU A 80 -7.69 5.11 2.31
N ASP A 81 -8.91 5.16 1.76
CA ASP A 81 -10.05 5.77 2.42
C ASP A 81 -10.30 5.16 3.81
N GLN A 82 -10.53 6.01 4.80
CA GLN A 82 -10.72 5.62 6.20
C GLN A 82 -9.57 4.81 6.83
N ILE A 83 -8.37 4.85 6.26
CA ILE A 83 -7.15 4.26 6.83
C ILE A 83 -6.24 5.40 7.29
N PRO A 84 -5.89 5.51 8.59
CA PRO A 84 -5.08 6.62 9.11
C PRO A 84 -3.61 6.44 8.73
N VAL A 85 -3.20 6.92 7.55
CA VAL A 85 -1.86 6.62 6.99
C VAL A 85 -0.70 7.12 7.86
N GLY A 86 -0.90 8.15 8.69
CA GLY A 86 0.12 8.66 9.62
C GLY A 86 0.36 7.76 10.84
N GLU A 87 -0.56 6.84 11.14
CA GLU A 87 -0.44 5.86 12.23
C GLU A 87 -0.07 4.47 11.71
N MET A 88 -0.24 4.25 10.40
CA MET A 88 0.06 2.99 9.76
C MET A 88 1.53 2.83 9.42
N ASN A 89 1.97 1.57 9.40
CA ASN A 89 3.15 1.19 8.66
C ASN A 89 2.70 0.53 7.35
N THR A 90 3.03 1.15 6.22
CA THR A 90 2.59 0.70 4.88
C THR A 90 3.77 0.27 4.02
N SER A 91 3.67 -0.91 3.43
CA SER A 91 4.63 -1.40 2.43
C SER A 91 3.99 -1.35 1.05
N MET A 92 4.74 -0.93 0.05
CA MET A 92 4.35 -0.92 -1.36
C MET A 92 5.33 -1.79 -2.14
N THR A 93 4.85 -2.92 -2.64
CA THR A 93 5.63 -3.85 -3.48
C THR A 93 5.62 -3.34 -4.91
N ILE A 94 6.47 -2.35 -5.18
CA ILE A 94 6.54 -1.62 -6.46
C ILE A 94 7.99 -1.23 -6.76
N ASN A 95 8.41 -1.35 -8.02
CA ASN A 95 9.81 -1.17 -8.43
C ASN A 95 9.95 -0.08 -9.50
N ALA A 96 9.81 -0.40 -10.80
CA ALA A 96 10.09 0.53 -11.90
C ALA A 96 9.38 1.90 -11.79
N VAL A 97 8.15 1.92 -11.27
CA VAL A 97 7.37 3.14 -11.05
C VAL A 97 7.29 3.58 -9.59
N ALA A 98 8.20 3.13 -8.73
CA ALA A 98 8.16 3.37 -7.28
C ALA A 98 8.15 4.87 -6.93
N ALA A 99 8.93 5.69 -7.65
CA ALA A 99 8.94 7.14 -7.42
C ALA A 99 7.57 7.80 -7.66
N TRP A 100 6.88 7.38 -8.74
CA TRP A 100 5.52 7.86 -9.05
C TRP A 100 4.53 7.41 -7.96
N MET A 101 4.57 6.11 -7.62
CA MET A 101 3.67 5.55 -6.62
C MET A 101 3.87 6.17 -5.23
N LEU A 102 5.13 6.43 -4.83
CA LEU A 102 5.45 7.14 -3.60
C LEU A 102 4.91 8.58 -3.63
N GLY A 103 5.01 9.27 -4.77
CA GLY A 103 4.42 10.60 -4.96
C GLY A 103 2.92 10.61 -4.72
N LEU A 104 2.17 9.64 -5.28
CA LEU A 104 0.73 9.50 -5.05
C LEU A 104 0.43 9.20 -3.57
N TYR A 105 1.22 8.34 -2.92
CA TYR A 105 1.05 8.02 -1.51
C TYR A 105 1.26 9.23 -0.60
N VAL A 106 2.30 10.03 -0.86
CA VAL A 106 2.58 11.27 -0.11
C VAL A 106 1.48 12.31 -0.34
N ALA A 107 1.04 12.50 -1.59
CA ALA A 107 -0.05 13.43 -1.90
C ALA A 107 -1.37 13.03 -1.19
N ASN A 108 -1.70 11.74 -1.16
CA ASN A 108 -2.84 11.25 -0.38
C ASN A 108 -2.67 11.50 1.12
N ALA A 109 -1.46 11.32 1.67
CA ALA A 109 -1.19 11.61 3.07
C ALA A 109 -1.38 13.11 3.40
N GLU A 110 -0.93 14.00 2.52
CA GLU A 110 -1.13 15.44 2.65
C GLU A 110 -2.62 15.80 2.62
N ASN A 111 -3.43 15.17 1.75
CA ASN A 111 -4.89 15.32 1.73
C ASN A 111 -5.56 14.84 3.03
N GLN A 112 -4.93 13.92 3.77
CA GLN A 112 -5.36 13.48 5.11
C GLN A 112 -4.77 14.35 6.24
N GLY A 113 -4.00 15.41 5.92
CA GLY A 113 -3.35 16.28 6.90
C GLY A 113 -2.09 15.69 7.56
N VAL A 114 -1.52 14.63 6.97
CA VAL A 114 -0.32 13.94 7.47
C VAL A 114 0.91 14.44 6.71
N ALA A 115 1.87 15.01 7.44
CA ALA A 115 3.12 15.46 6.82
C ALA A 115 3.98 14.26 6.40
N SER A 116 4.67 14.36 5.26
CA SER A 116 5.52 13.27 4.72
C SER A 116 6.52 12.69 5.73
N LYS A 117 7.11 13.53 6.59
CA LYS A 117 8.04 13.13 7.66
C LYS A 117 7.43 12.23 8.75
N GLN A 118 6.10 12.13 8.83
CA GLN A 118 5.39 11.29 9.79
C GLN A 118 5.11 9.89 9.23
N LEU A 119 5.18 9.72 7.91
CA LEU A 119 4.90 8.46 7.24
C LEU A 119 5.93 7.40 7.61
N ARG A 120 5.45 6.19 7.87
CA ARG A 120 6.26 5.01 8.16
C ARG A 120 5.95 3.95 7.13
N GLY A 121 6.97 3.41 6.49
CA GLY A 121 6.73 2.43 5.45
C GLY A 121 7.96 2.03 4.67
N THR A 122 7.70 1.24 3.63
CA THR A 122 8.71 0.74 2.70
C THR A 122 8.15 0.80 1.28
N THR A 123 8.93 1.34 0.35
CA THR A 123 8.77 1.06 -1.08
C THR A 123 9.83 0.04 -1.46
N GLN A 124 9.47 -1.01 -2.20
CA GLN A 124 10.46 -2.04 -2.57
C GLN A 124 11.65 -1.43 -3.33
N ASN A 125 11.39 -0.74 -4.45
CA ASN A 125 12.38 0.06 -5.19
C ASN A 125 13.74 -0.64 -5.40
N ASP A 126 13.69 -1.90 -5.83
CA ASP A 126 14.86 -2.73 -6.14
C ASP A 126 14.75 -3.17 -7.62
N ILE A 127 15.64 -2.66 -8.48
CA ILE A 127 15.57 -2.78 -9.95
C ILE A 127 16.81 -3.44 -10.55
#